data_AF-A0A8X6HF35-F1
#
_entry.id   AF-A0A8X6HF35-F1
#
_cell.length_a   1.000
_cell.length_b   1.000
_cell.length_c   1.000
_cell.angle_alpha   90.00
_cell.angle_beta   90.00
_cell.angle_gamma   90.00
#
_symmetry.space_group_name_H-M   'P 1'
#
loop_
_entity.id
_entity.type
_entity.pdbx_description
1 polymer ?
#
loop_
_entity_poly.entity_id
_entity_poly.type
_entity_poly.pdbx_seq_one_letter_code
_entity_poly.pdbx_strand_id
1 'polypeptide(L)'
;MGGLTVLLSGPFRQTLPVVLRETRADIVKACLKTSFLWPHINVLSLKINMRIHLQHDLRAEMFSKLLIDIGDGKIKEVEGRINIPESLGNIVGDLITLTERIYLNIHQVGVDCSTWLKERAILTPTNDSANNINNFLLNKLTAKHAKY
;
A
#
# COMPACT_ATOMS: atom_id res chain seq x y z
N MET A 1 2.34 19.53 -33.87
CA MET A 1 1.36 18.74 -33.10
C MET A 1 1.62 17.27 -33.38
N GLY A 2 2.02 16.50 -32.36
CA GLY A 2 2.21 15.05 -32.48
C GLY A 2 0.88 14.35 -32.21
N GLY A 3 0.32 13.71 -33.24
CA GLY A 3 -1.00 13.06 -33.22
C GLY A 3 -1.07 11.76 -32.40
N LEU A 4 -0.41 11.72 -31.24
CA LEU A 4 -0.44 10.58 -30.34
C LEU A 4 -1.59 10.73 -29.35
N THR A 5 -2.52 9.78 -29.37
CA THR A 5 -3.52 9.64 -28.31
C THR A 5 -2.87 9.02 -27.08
N VAL A 6 -2.90 9.73 -25.95
CA VAL A 6 -2.34 9.26 -24.67
C VAL A 6 -3.48 9.00 -23.69
N LEU A 7 -3.52 7.78 -23.15
CA LEU A 7 -4.40 7.42 -22.04
C LEU A 7 -3.57 7.33 -20.76
N LEU A 8 -3.88 8.19 -19.80
CA LEU A 8 -3.31 8.16 -18.46
C LEU A 8 -4.27 7.42 -17.53
N SER A 9 -3.78 6.39 -16.83
CA SER A 9 -4.57 5.60 -15.91
C SER A 9 -3.86 5.51 -14.57
N GLY A 10 -4.59 5.74 -13.49
CA GLY A 10 -4.06 5.65 -12.13
C GLY A 10 -4.88 6.46 -11.12
N PRO A 11 -4.90 6.07 -9.84
CA PRO A 11 -5.52 6.87 -8.79
C PRO A 11 -4.62 8.02 -8.36
N PHE A 12 -5.07 9.26 -8.49
CA PHE A 12 -4.37 10.44 -7.95
C PHE A 12 -4.34 10.52 -6.41
N ARG A 13 -4.97 9.55 -5.73
CA ARG A 13 -4.91 9.36 -4.27
C ARG A 13 -3.73 8.49 -3.84
N GLN A 14 -2.91 8.03 -4.79
CA GLN A 14 -1.66 7.32 -4.51
C GLN A 14 -0.54 8.29 -4.08
N THR A 15 0.63 7.73 -3.77
CA THR A 15 1.83 8.48 -3.40
C THR A 15 2.20 9.52 -4.45
N LEU A 16 2.63 10.69 -3.98
CA LEU A 16 3.18 11.74 -4.84
C LEU A 16 4.46 11.25 -5.55
N PRO A 17 4.87 11.89 -6.66
CA PRO A 17 6.15 11.59 -7.30
C PRO A 17 7.31 11.68 -6.31
N VAL A 18 8.23 10.72 -6.38
CA VAL A 18 9.46 10.77 -5.58
C VAL A 18 10.43 11.71 -6.28
N VAL A 19 10.66 12.88 -5.67
CA VAL A 19 11.66 13.85 -6.13
C VAL A 19 12.76 13.94 -5.07
N LEU A 20 13.95 13.46 -5.41
CA LEU A 20 15.05 13.32 -4.45
C LEU A 20 15.61 14.67 -4.05
N ARG A 21 15.76 14.90 -2.73
CA ARG A 21 16.39 16.10 -2.13
C ARG A 21 15.67 17.42 -2.43
N GLU A 22 14.42 17.36 -2.86
CA GLU A 22 13.62 18.54 -3.20
C GLU A 22 12.61 18.89 -2.11
N THR A 23 11.99 20.07 -2.21
CA THR A 23 10.99 20.53 -1.25
C THR A 23 9.62 19.93 -1.51
N ARG A 24 8.70 20.08 -0.54
CA ARG A 24 7.28 19.74 -0.74
C ARG A 24 6.66 20.49 -1.93
N ALA A 25 7.08 21.74 -2.17
CA ALA A 25 6.55 22.55 -3.27
C ALA A 25 7.00 21.97 -4.63
N ASP A 26 8.25 21.51 -4.72
CA ASP A 26 8.81 20.89 -5.93
C ASP A 26 8.15 19.54 -6.23
N ILE A 27 7.87 18.74 -5.21
CA ILE A 27 7.09 17.49 -5.34
C ILE A 27 5.70 17.78 -5.92
N VAL A 28 5.02 18.81 -5.41
CA VAL A 28 3.70 19.22 -5.95
C VAL A 28 3.83 19.75 -7.38
N LYS A 29 4.89 20.48 -7.69
CA LYS A 29 5.18 20.99 -9.05
C LYS A 29 5.52 19.87 -10.04
N ALA A 30 5.98 18.71 -9.57
CA ALA A 30 6.19 17.54 -10.40
C ALA A 30 4.89 16.75 -10.71
N CYS A 31 3.80 17.03 -10.00
CA CYS A 31 2.52 16.34 -10.23
C CYS A 31 1.93 16.70 -11.60
N LEU A 32 1.28 15.73 -12.25
CA LEU A 32 0.59 15.97 -13.52
C LEU A 32 -0.43 17.13 -13.45
N LYS A 33 -1.07 17.33 -12.29
CA LYS A 33 -2.04 18.40 -12.05
C LYS A 33 -1.46 19.81 -12.14
N THR A 34 -0.15 19.98 -12.00
CA THR A 34 0.53 21.26 -12.15
C THR A 34 1.15 21.44 -13.54
N SER A 35 1.04 20.44 -14.42
CA SER A 35 1.50 20.52 -15.81
C SER A 35 0.62 21.45 -16.65
N PHE A 36 1.24 22.14 -17.61
CA PHE A 36 0.53 22.93 -18.63
C PHE A 36 -0.42 22.08 -19.51
N LEU A 37 -0.24 20.76 -19.52
CA LEU A 37 -1.13 19.83 -20.22
C LEU A 37 -2.44 19.60 -19.47
N TRP A 38 -2.49 19.83 -18.15
CA TRP A 38 -3.66 19.49 -17.32
C TRP A 38 -4.99 20.07 -17.84
N PRO A 39 -5.08 21.34 -18.29
CA PRO A 39 -6.32 21.89 -18.84
C PRO A 39 -6.82 21.20 -20.12
N HIS A 40 -5.95 20.46 -20.80
CA HIS A 40 -6.26 19.75 -22.05
C HIS A 40 -6.59 18.27 -21.81
N ILE A 41 -6.49 17.78 -20.57
CA ILE A 41 -6.79 16.40 -20.22
C ILE A 41 -8.29 16.25 -19.99
N ASN A 42 -8.91 15.33 -20.72
CA ASN A 42 -10.27 14.90 -20.42
C ASN A 42 -10.25 13.88 -19.28
N VAL A 43 -10.98 14.15 -18.19
CA VAL A 43 -11.00 13.30 -16.99
C VAL A 43 -12.20 12.36 -17.04
N LEU A 44 -11.92 11.06 -17.10
CA LEU A 44 -12.92 10.01 -16.97
C LEU A 44 -12.77 9.34 -15.60
N SER A 45 -13.88 9.17 -14.87
CA SER A 45 -13.87 8.61 -13.52
C SER A 45 -14.57 7.26 -13.46
N LEU A 46 -13.85 6.24 -13.00
CA LEU A 46 -14.44 4.95 -12.63
C LEU A 46 -14.97 5.04 -11.18
N LYS A 47 -16.26 4.77 -10.98
CA LYS A 47 -16.93 4.91 -9.68
C LYS A 47 -17.20 3.59 -8.95
N ILE A 48 -17.13 2.47 -9.67
CA ILE A 48 -17.49 1.16 -9.13
C ILE A 48 -16.23 0.36 -8.83
N ASN A 49 -16.07 -0.05 -7.57
CA ASN A 49 -15.02 -0.99 -7.18
C ASN A 49 -15.48 -2.41 -7.51
N MET A 50 -15.13 -2.88 -8.72
CA MET A 50 -15.56 -4.19 -9.22
C MET A 50 -15.10 -5.36 -8.34
N ARG A 51 -13.96 -5.26 -7.64
CA ARG A 51 -13.48 -6.32 -6.74
C ARG A 51 -14.47 -6.59 -5.62
N ILE A 52 -15.03 -5.54 -5.04
CA ILE A 52 -15.99 -5.63 -3.94
C ILE A 52 -17.38 -5.95 -4.49
N HIS A 53 -17.75 -5.30 -5.59
CA HIS A 53 -19.06 -5.48 -6.21
C HIS A 53 -19.33 -6.95 -6.58
N LEU A 54 -18.31 -7.68 -7.04
CA LEU A 54 -18.42 -9.09 -7.41
C LEU A 54 -18.39 -10.06 -6.22
N GLN A 55 -17.84 -9.64 -5.08
CA GLN A 55 -17.67 -10.50 -3.91
C GLN A 55 -18.85 -10.41 -2.91
N HIS A 56 -19.68 -9.36 -3.02
CA HIS A 56 -20.79 -9.10 -2.09
C HIS A 56 -20.37 -9.11 -0.60
N ASP A 57 -19.12 -8.74 -0.31
CA ASP A 57 -18.59 -8.68 1.05
C ASP A 57 -18.82 -7.29 1.65
N LEU A 58 -19.80 -7.21 2.55
CA LEU A 58 -20.15 -5.99 3.28
C LEU A 58 -18.97 -5.40 4.07
N ARG A 59 -18.06 -6.24 4.60
CA ARG A 59 -16.90 -5.74 5.34
C ARG A 59 -15.90 -5.10 4.40
N ALA A 60 -15.66 -5.72 3.25
CA ALA A 60 -14.81 -5.14 2.21
C ALA A 60 -15.37 -3.81 1.69
N GLU A 61 -16.70 -3.71 1.55
CA GLU A 61 -17.39 -2.47 1.16
C GLU A 61 -17.20 -1.34 2.20
N MET A 62 -17.44 -1.64 3.48
CA MET A 62 -17.20 -0.69 4.58
C MET A 62 -15.74 -0.24 4.63
N PHE A 63 -14.80 -1.19 4.47
CA PHE A 63 -13.37 -0.92 4.43
C PHE A 63 -12.99 0.01 3.27
N SER A 64 -13.49 -0.27 2.07
CA SER A 64 -13.23 0.55 0.90
C SER A 64 -13.81 1.95 1.03
N LYS A 65 -14.98 2.10 1.65
CA LYS A 65 -15.57 3.42 1.90
C LYS A 65 -14.68 4.23 2.85
N LEU A 66 -14.19 3.61 3.93
CA LEU A 66 -13.26 4.26 4.84
C LEU A 66 -11.97 4.70 4.12
N LEU A 67 -11.37 3.84 3.28
CA LEU A 67 -10.17 4.21 2.51
C LEU A 67 -10.42 5.39 1.55
N ILE A 68 -11.61 5.45 0.93
CA ILE A 68 -12.01 6.57 0.09
C ILE A 68 -12.12 7.85 0.93
N ASP A 69 -12.77 7.80 2.08
CA ASP A 69 -12.96 8.96 2.97
C ASP A 69 -11.62 9.46 3.54
N ILE A 70 -10.68 8.57 3.86
CA ILE A 70 -9.30 8.92 4.21
C ILE A 70 -8.63 9.64 3.02
N GLY A 71 -8.69 9.06 1.82
CA GLY A 71 -8.07 9.64 0.63
C GLY A 71 -8.70 10.96 0.15
N ASP A 72 -9.94 11.25 0.55
CA ASP A 72 -10.61 12.54 0.32
C ASP A 72 -10.36 13.56 1.43
N GLY A 73 -9.64 13.20 2.50
CA GLY A 73 -9.43 14.07 3.65
C GLY A 73 -10.70 14.36 4.46
N LYS A 74 -11.71 13.47 4.41
CA LYS A 74 -12.94 13.61 5.21
C LYS A 74 -12.78 13.14 6.64
N ILE A 75 -11.76 12.32 6.91
CA ILE A 75 -11.44 11.86 8.26
C ILE A 75 -10.64 12.96 8.96
N LYS A 76 -11.03 13.28 10.19
CA LYS A 76 -10.35 14.29 11.00
C LYS A 76 -8.90 13.87 11.25
N GLU A 77 -7.99 14.73 10.81
CA GLU A 77 -6.57 14.63 11.10
C GLU A 77 -6.24 15.46 12.36
N VAL A 78 -5.43 14.90 13.25
CA VAL A 78 -4.91 15.56 14.44
C VAL A 78 -3.40 15.36 14.42
N GLU A 79 -2.64 16.47 14.32
CA GLU A 79 -1.17 16.46 14.33
C GLU A 79 -0.52 15.52 13.28
N GLY A 80 -1.02 15.50 12.05
CA GLY A 80 -0.47 14.61 11.02
C GLY A 80 -0.95 13.18 11.10
N ARG A 81 -1.89 12.86 12.01
CA ARG A 81 -2.35 11.50 12.27
C ARG A 81 -3.85 11.39 12.13
N ILE A 82 -4.30 10.24 11.65
CA ILE A 82 -5.71 9.85 11.64
C ILE A 82 -5.94 8.79 12.70
N ASN A 83 -7.08 8.87 13.37
CA ASN A 83 -7.51 7.80 14.26
C ASN A 83 -8.11 6.68 13.42
N ILE A 84 -7.44 5.53 13.42
CA ILE A 84 -7.93 4.33 12.74
C ILE A 84 -9.00 3.68 13.64
N PRO A 85 -10.21 3.40 13.12
CA PRO A 85 -11.22 2.68 13.88
C PRO A 85 -10.71 1.32 14.35
N GLU A 86 -11.03 0.92 15.58
CA GLU A 86 -10.64 -0.40 16.12
C GLU A 86 -11.22 -1.57 15.30
N SER A 87 -12.33 -1.34 14.59
CA SER A 87 -12.91 -2.31 13.66
C SER A 87 -12.05 -2.58 12.43
N LEU A 88 -11.02 -1.76 12.16
CA LEU A 88 -10.19 -1.90 10.97
C LEU A 88 -9.16 -3.03 11.09
N GLY A 89 -8.76 -3.37 12.30
CA GLY A 89 -7.71 -4.33 12.53
C GLY A 89 -7.22 -4.33 13.97
N ASN A 90 -6.22 -5.16 14.21
CA ASN A 90 -5.66 -5.31 15.54
C ASN A 90 -4.34 -4.56 15.61
N ILE A 91 -4.22 -3.64 16.56
CA ILE A 91 -2.96 -2.97 16.86
C ILE A 91 -2.08 -3.97 17.62
N VAL A 92 -0.83 -4.10 17.18
CA VAL A 92 0.19 -4.93 17.84
C VAL A 92 1.31 -4.03 18.33
N GLY A 93 1.83 -4.32 19.53
CA GLY A 93 2.82 -3.47 20.20
C GLY A 93 4.27 -3.74 19.78
N ASP A 94 4.54 -4.89 19.17
CA ASP A 94 5.90 -5.33 18.88
C ASP A 94 5.98 -6.20 17.61
N LEU A 95 7.21 -6.31 17.08
CA LEU A 95 7.49 -7.03 15.85
C LEU A 95 7.31 -8.55 15.99
N ILE A 96 7.57 -9.12 17.17
CA ILE A 96 7.45 -10.57 17.38
C ILE A 96 5.98 -10.96 17.22
N THR A 97 5.09 -10.29 17.95
CA THR A 97 3.64 -10.47 17.87
C THR A 97 3.13 -10.25 16.44
N LEU A 98 3.61 -9.21 15.74
CA LEU A 98 3.25 -8.97 14.34
C LEU A 98 3.64 -10.16 13.44
N THR A 99 4.90 -10.60 13.54
CA THR A 99 5.42 -11.68 12.68
C THR A 99 4.76 -13.02 12.95
N GLU A 100 4.46 -13.34 14.20
CA GLU A 100 3.75 -14.58 14.56
C GLU A 100 2.30 -14.57 14.09
N ARG A 101 1.67 -13.39 14.03
CA ARG A 101 0.30 -13.25 13.54
C ARG A 101 0.20 -13.38 12.03
N ILE A 102 1.19 -12.89 11.28
CA ILE A 102 1.20 -12.94 9.82
C ILE A 102 1.81 -14.26 9.31
N TYR A 103 2.97 -14.65 9.83
CA TYR A 103 3.73 -15.83 9.44
C TYR A 103 3.78 -16.86 10.58
N LEU A 104 2.60 -17.31 11.02
CA LEU A 104 2.47 -18.32 12.08
C LEU A 104 3.25 -19.60 11.73
N ASN A 105 4.01 -20.12 12.70
CA ASN A 105 4.80 -21.35 12.55
C ASN A 105 5.79 -21.33 11.37
N ILE A 106 6.39 -20.17 11.06
CA ILE A 106 7.37 -20.03 9.96
C ILE A 106 8.53 -21.06 10.02
N HIS A 107 8.88 -21.54 11.21
CA HIS A 107 9.91 -22.57 11.41
C HIS A 107 9.55 -23.94 10.83
N GLN A 108 8.24 -24.22 10.68
CA GLN A 108 7.70 -25.49 10.17
C GLN A 108 7.47 -25.46 8.65
N VAL A 109 7.80 -24.34 8.01
CA VAL A 109 7.63 -24.13 6.56
C VAL A 109 8.66 -24.98 5.82
N GLY A 110 8.19 -26.07 5.21
CA GLY A 110 8.99 -26.95 4.36
C GLY A 110 9.24 -26.41 2.94
N VAL A 111 9.89 -27.23 2.11
CA VAL A 111 10.37 -26.86 0.75
C VAL A 111 9.22 -26.51 -0.23
N ASP A 112 8.01 -27.05 -0.04
CA ASP A 112 6.87 -26.85 -0.95
C ASP A 112 5.82 -25.83 -0.47
N CYS A 113 6.21 -24.85 0.36
CA CYS A 113 5.27 -23.90 0.97
C CYS A 113 5.05 -22.61 0.17
N SER A 114 5.29 -22.63 -1.15
CA SER A 114 5.28 -21.42 -1.99
C SER A 114 3.95 -20.68 -1.97
N THR A 115 2.82 -21.39 -1.94
CA THR A 115 1.47 -20.80 -1.88
C THR A 115 1.23 -20.08 -0.56
N TRP A 116 1.60 -20.70 0.57
CA TRP A 116 1.45 -20.12 1.90
C TRP A 116 2.24 -18.81 2.06
N LEU A 117 3.46 -18.74 1.54
CA LEU A 117 4.28 -17.53 1.60
C LEU A 117 3.69 -16.39 0.75
N LYS A 118 3.08 -16.71 -0.41
CA LYS A 118 2.57 -15.72 -1.36
C LYS A 118 1.29 -15.01 -0.92
N GLU A 119 0.54 -15.58 0.01
CA GLU A 119 -0.73 -15.03 0.49
C GLU A 119 -0.58 -13.97 1.58
N ARG A 120 0.65 -13.65 1.99
CA ARG A 120 0.95 -12.85 3.18
C ARG A 120 2.02 -11.82 2.86
N ALA A 121 1.90 -10.62 3.43
CA ALA A 121 2.90 -9.57 3.31
C ALA A 121 2.90 -8.69 4.57
N ILE A 122 4.09 -8.18 4.91
CA ILE A 122 4.26 -7.08 5.86
C ILE A 122 4.72 -5.87 5.06
N LEU A 123 3.97 -4.78 5.14
CA LEU A 123 4.31 -3.51 4.48
C LEU A 123 4.95 -2.58 5.51
N THR A 124 6.08 -1.97 5.13
CA THR A 124 6.78 -0.99 5.97
C THR A 124 7.00 0.32 5.22
N PRO A 125 7.10 1.46 5.92
CA PRO A 125 7.34 2.76 5.27
C PRO A 125 8.71 2.89 4.58
N THR A 126 9.72 2.13 5.05
CA THR A 126 11.09 2.23 4.55
C THR A 126 11.66 0.87 4.17
N ASN A 127 12.59 0.88 3.22
CA ASN A 127 13.34 -0.30 2.79
C ASN A 127 14.21 -0.85 3.92
N ASP A 128 14.78 0.00 4.77
CA ASP A 128 15.59 -0.45 5.92
C ASP A 128 14.74 -1.24 6.91
N SER A 129 13.52 -0.76 7.21
CA SER A 129 12.56 -1.50 8.03
C SER A 129 12.19 -2.83 7.37
N ALA A 130 11.93 -2.84 6.05
CA ALA A 130 11.63 -4.06 5.32
C ALA A 130 12.78 -5.06 5.40
N ASN A 131 14.02 -4.61 5.18
CA ASN A 131 15.22 -5.44 5.26
C ASN A 131 15.42 -6.03 6.65
N ASN A 132 15.22 -5.24 7.70
CA ASN A 132 15.33 -5.73 9.08
C ASN A 132 14.30 -6.83 9.37
N ILE A 133 13.04 -6.64 8.97
CA ILE A 133 11.98 -7.65 9.15
C ILE A 133 12.26 -8.89 8.29
N ASN A 134 12.68 -8.71 7.04
CA ASN A 134 13.03 -9.81 6.15
C ASN A 134 14.16 -10.67 6.74
N ASN A 135 15.25 -10.04 7.21
CA ASN A 135 16.36 -10.74 7.86
C ASN A 135 15.91 -11.46 9.13
N PHE A 136 15.05 -10.82 9.93
CA PHE A 136 14.46 -11.43 11.12
C PHE A 136 13.64 -12.69 10.79
N LEU A 137 12.80 -12.66 9.75
CA LEU A 137 12.02 -13.80 9.30
C LEU A 137 12.88 -14.89 8.65
N LEU A 138 13.89 -14.51 7.86
CA LEU A 138 14.82 -15.45 7.21
C LEU A 138 15.59 -16.27 8.24
N ASN A 139 16.03 -15.66 9.34
CA ASN A 139 16.71 -16.37 10.45
C ASN A 139 15.82 -17.41 11.14
N LYS A 140 14.49 -17.30 10.99
CA LYS A 140 13.54 -18.28 11.52
C LYS A 140 13.31 -19.46 10.57
N LEU A 141 13.68 -19.35 9.29
CA LEU A 141 13.51 -20.45 8.35
C LEU A 141 14.60 -21.51 8.58
N THR A 142 14.21 -22.78 8.46
CA THR A 142 15.11 -23.94 8.61
C THR A 142 15.81 -24.34 7.31
N ALA A 143 15.54 -23.62 6.22
CA ALA A 143 16.10 -23.89 4.90
C ALA A 143 17.57 -23.46 4.77
N LYS A 144 18.37 -24.19 3.97
CA LYS A 144 19.77 -23.87 3.72
C LYS A 144 19.90 -22.52 3.01
N HIS A 145 20.74 -21.62 3.54
CA HIS A 145 21.09 -20.39 2.86
C HIS A 145 21.83 -20.70 1.55
N ALA A 146 21.26 -20.30 0.42
CA ALA A 146 21.98 -20.23 -0.84
C ALA A 146 22.74 -18.90 -0.89
N LYS A 147 24.07 -18.96 -0.87
CA LYS A 147 24.90 -17.80 -1.24
C LYS A 147 25.04 -17.85 -2.76
N TYR A 148 24.62 -16.78 -3.43
CA TYR A 148 24.91 -16.52 -4.84
C TYR A 148 26.09 -15.55 -4.95
#